data_AF-A0A1S2VK42-F1
#
_entry.id   AF-A0A1S2VK42-F1
#
_cell.length_a   1.000
_cell.length_b   1.000
_cell.length_c   1.000
_cell.angle_alpha   90.00
_cell.angle_beta   90.00
_cell.angle_gamma   90.00
#
_symmetry.space_group_name_H-M   'P 1'
#
loop_
_entity.id
_entity.type
_entity.pdbx_description
1 polymer ?
#
loop_
_entity_poly.entity_id
_entity_poly.type
_entity_poly.pdbx_seq_one_letter_code
_entity_poly.pdbx_strand_id
1 'polypeptide(L)'
;MFLWNGKIRLGINLNAGGGITYLSDGWNGENMVNNFDLGRQLQTSIYSGPIPFTPNGKQPVAKWWALGWNPVQTGDVYNNPSLVVTSQQIDSTRLYVKTVPYIWPLLKEPAECTMEHWIELKGNNVHVRSRTTINRRDTTQYEARAQELPCVYLNGPYYRMVSYTGMQPFTNDAVTEFTGESDLTPRYATENWTALLNKEGKGVGLYTPDQFRFVTGMFGRMGTGNEYDVQSSYMTSAPIIVMGYNDVFEYEFDLVVGTLPDIRLFAQMQPRASIAPNYRFTRNRLGWHYYNTFDQGQPDNELVIQWGRRDSTKVNFQVKSPMVFWRAGNVPKVYVQAAFETSANTARFSWRKPEDGDFLIQPERYVDFPITGDGEMRVYEIDLGSRAGWSGVVSQVALEASPRSFSSAERREVLKLRSVTVSRP
;
A
#
# COMPACT_ATOMS: atom_id res chain seq x y z
N MET A 1 -20.57 17.26 -8.14
CA MET A 1 -20.37 17.20 -9.61
C MET A 1 -20.54 15.76 -10.07
N PHE A 2 -20.96 15.51 -11.31
CA PHE A 2 -21.11 14.15 -11.85
C PHE A 2 -20.33 13.94 -13.15
N LEU A 3 -19.78 12.74 -13.31
CA LEU A 3 -19.29 12.18 -14.57
C LEU A 3 -20.21 11.04 -15.01
N TRP A 4 -20.34 10.86 -16.32
CA TRP A 4 -21.18 9.84 -16.94
C TRP A 4 -20.62 9.45 -18.32
N ASN A 5 -20.59 8.14 -18.60
CA ASN A 5 -20.06 7.61 -19.85
C ASN A 5 -21.02 6.64 -20.59
N GLY A 6 -22.31 6.63 -20.23
CA GLY A 6 -23.27 5.67 -20.79
C GLY A 6 -23.41 4.38 -19.98
N LYS A 7 -22.45 4.05 -19.10
CA LYS A 7 -22.42 2.79 -18.32
C LYS A 7 -22.40 3.00 -16.81
N ILE A 8 -21.56 3.92 -16.31
CA ILE A 8 -21.45 4.20 -14.88
C ILE A 8 -21.57 5.70 -14.61
N ARG A 9 -22.22 6.03 -13.50
CA ARG A 9 -22.37 7.40 -13.01
C ARG A 9 -21.54 7.57 -11.75
N LEU A 10 -20.66 8.56 -11.76
CA LEU A 10 -19.73 8.87 -10.68
C LEU A 10 -20.02 10.28 -10.16
N GLY A 11 -20.22 10.43 -8.85
CA GLY A 11 -20.36 11.73 -8.20
C GLY A 11 -19.14 12.06 -7.35
N ILE A 12 -18.63 13.26 -7.56
CA ILE A 12 -17.49 13.84 -6.86
C ILE A 12 -17.97 15.01 -6.01
N ASN A 13 -17.67 14.99 -4.72
CA ASN A 13 -18.07 16.04 -3.79
C ASN A 13 -17.00 17.13 -3.69
N LEU A 14 -17.15 18.18 -4.51
CA LEU A 14 -16.25 19.34 -4.50
C LEU A 14 -16.37 20.18 -3.22
N ASN A 15 -17.40 19.96 -2.41
CA ASN A 15 -17.56 20.59 -1.10
C ASN A 15 -16.93 19.76 0.03
N ALA A 16 -16.30 18.62 -0.28
CA ALA A 16 -15.62 17.75 0.68
C ALA A 16 -14.40 17.08 0.02
N GLY A 17 -13.36 17.87 -0.20
CA GLY A 17 -12.05 17.41 -0.68
C GLY A 17 -12.01 16.73 -2.06
N GLY A 18 -13.11 16.76 -2.82
CA GLY A 18 -13.19 16.08 -4.10
C GLY A 18 -13.26 14.55 -3.98
N GLY A 19 -13.70 14.02 -2.85
CA GLY A 19 -13.88 12.57 -2.70
C GLY A 19 -15.02 12.04 -3.57
N ILE A 20 -14.94 10.75 -3.91
CA ILE A 20 -16.02 10.05 -4.60
C ILE A 20 -17.07 9.68 -3.55
N THR A 21 -18.22 10.32 -3.63
CA THR A 21 -19.37 10.10 -2.74
C THR A 21 -20.51 9.38 -3.45
N TYR A 22 -20.42 9.16 -4.76
CA TYR A 22 -21.45 8.45 -5.49
C TYR A 22 -20.85 7.58 -6.60
N LEU A 23 -21.25 6.32 -6.66
CA LEU A 23 -20.91 5.39 -7.74
C LEU A 23 -22.10 4.45 -7.94
N SER A 24 -22.57 4.33 -9.17
CA SER A 24 -23.72 3.48 -9.51
C SER A 24 -23.57 2.86 -10.90
N ASP A 25 -24.29 1.76 -11.11
CA ASP A 25 -24.46 1.11 -12.40
C ASP A 25 -25.58 1.79 -13.21
N GLY A 26 -25.20 2.59 -14.19
CA GLY A 26 -26.15 3.32 -15.01
C GLY A 26 -26.62 4.65 -14.41
N TRP A 27 -27.59 5.29 -15.07
CA TRP A 27 -28.04 6.64 -14.71
C TRP A 27 -28.94 6.68 -13.47
N ASN A 28 -29.77 5.65 -13.31
CA ASN A 28 -30.76 5.49 -12.24
C ASN A 28 -30.35 4.43 -11.21
N GLY A 29 -29.09 3.99 -11.22
CA GLY A 29 -28.58 3.02 -10.26
C GLY A 29 -28.58 3.60 -8.84
N GLU A 30 -28.68 2.74 -7.84
CA GLU A 30 -28.53 3.14 -6.44
C GLU A 30 -27.08 3.50 -6.16
N ASN A 31 -26.86 4.45 -5.23
CA ASN A 31 -25.52 4.76 -4.79
C ASN A 31 -24.94 3.56 -4.03
N MET A 32 -23.77 3.11 -4.44
CA MET A 32 -23.04 2.05 -3.75
C MET A 32 -22.15 2.57 -2.61
N VAL A 33 -21.76 3.85 -2.66
CA VAL A 33 -20.81 4.47 -1.72
C VAL A 33 -21.51 4.78 -0.40
N ASN A 34 -20.84 4.49 0.72
CA ASN A 34 -21.28 4.93 2.05
C ASN A 34 -20.76 6.33 2.33
N ASN A 35 -21.60 7.18 2.91
CA ASN A 35 -21.34 8.59 3.25
C ASN A 35 -21.79 8.93 4.68
N PHE A 36 -21.76 7.97 5.62
CA PHE A 36 -22.17 8.19 7.00
C PHE A 36 -21.38 9.30 7.71
N ASP A 37 -20.07 9.40 7.41
CA ASP A 37 -19.16 10.42 7.93
C ASP A 37 -18.10 10.76 6.86
N LEU A 38 -17.22 11.74 7.13
CA LEU A 38 -16.13 12.12 6.22
C LEU A 38 -14.92 11.17 6.29
N GLY A 39 -14.99 10.07 7.03
CA GLY A 39 -13.99 9.00 7.02
C GLY A 39 -14.34 7.91 6.01
N ARG A 40 -15.62 7.80 5.65
CA ARG A 40 -16.15 6.75 4.79
C ARG A 40 -16.54 7.30 3.43
N GLN A 41 -15.73 7.07 2.41
CA GLN A 41 -16.01 7.37 1.00
C GLN A 41 -15.15 6.44 0.14
N LEU A 42 -15.06 6.68 -1.18
CA LEU A 42 -13.90 6.21 -1.93
C LEU A 42 -12.87 7.35 -1.96
N GLN A 43 -11.79 7.21 -1.19
CA GLN A 43 -10.88 8.31 -0.93
C GLN A 43 -9.46 7.87 -0.54
N THR A 44 -8.50 8.80 -0.63
CA THR A 44 -7.13 8.57 -0.15
C THR A 44 -7.03 8.85 1.35
N SER A 45 -6.37 7.95 2.08
CA SER A 45 -5.99 8.13 3.48
C SER A 45 -4.56 7.63 3.69
N ILE A 46 -3.71 8.48 4.26
CA ILE A 46 -2.27 8.23 4.42
C ILE A 46 -1.92 8.15 5.90
N TYR A 47 -0.93 7.35 6.26
CA TYR A 47 -0.50 7.14 7.64
C TYR A 47 1.01 7.33 7.77
N SER A 48 1.42 8.18 8.71
CA SER A 48 2.81 8.31 9.15
C SER A 48 2.85 8.64 10.65
N GLY A 49 4.05 8.78 11.20
CA GLY A 49 4.25 9.33 12.54
C GLY A 49 4.33 10.86 12.55
N PRO A 50 4.45 11.47 13.74
CA PRO A 50 4.55 10.83 15.05
C PRO A 50 3.23 10.23 15.53
N ILE A 51 3.29 9.36 16.55
CA ILE A 51 2.13 8.77 17.23
C ILE A 51 2.25 9.06 18.74
N PRO A 52 1.33 9.81 19.37
CA PRO A 52 0.27 10.60 18.72
C PRO A 52 0.85 11.76 17.89
N PHE A 53 0.04 12.30 16.97
CA PHE A 53 0.35 13.56 16.27
C PHE A 53 -0.41 14.70 16.93
N THR A 54 0.33 15.63 17.56
CA THR A 54 -0.22 16.72 18.38
C THR A 54 0.31 18.09 17.94
N PRO A 55 0.03 18.52 16.70
CA PRO A 55 0.46 19.82 16.20
C PRO A 55 -0.30 20.94 16.92
N ASN A 56 0.32 22.11 17.03
CA ASN A 56 -0.36 23.34 17.48
C ASN A 56 -1.09 23.21 18.84
N GLY A 57 -0.61 22.33 19.73
CA GLY A 57 -1.23 22.05 21.02
C GLY A 57 -2.55 21.25 20.96
N LYS A 58 -2.98 20.79 19.77
CA LYS A 58 -4.17 19.96 19.59
C LYS A 58 -3.89 18.52 20.02
N GLN A 59 -4.95 17.85 20.48
CA GLN A 59 -4.91 16.44 20.87
C GLN A 59 -5.84 15.63 19.97
N PRO A 60 -5.42 14.44 19.50
CA PRO A 60 -6.31 13.56 18.76
C PRO A 60 -7.43 13.05 19.65
N VAL A 61 -8.60 12.82 19.08
CA VAL A 61 -9.69 12.15 19.81
C VAL A 61 -9.27 10.77 20.30
N ALA A 62 -9.72 10.40 21.51
CA ALA A 62 -9.26 9.20 22.21
C ALA A 62 -9.41 7.90 21.39
N LYS A 63 -10.45 7.78 20.56
CA LYS A 63 -10.66 6.58 19.72
C LYS A 63 -9.56 6.36 18.68
N TRP A 64 -8.92 7.43 18.22
CA TRP A 64 -8.00 7.41 17.06
C TRP A 64 -6.65 8.05 17.38
N TRP A 65 -6.26 8.07 18.66
CA TRP A 65 -5.00 8.66 19.12
C TRP A 65 -3.75 8.03 18.47
N ALA A 66 -3.83 6.75 18.12
CA ALA A 66 -2.73 5.97 17.56
C ALA A 66 -2.58 6.09 16.03
N LEU A 67 -3.43 6.88 15.35
CA LEU A 67 -3.35 7.04 13.89
C LEU A 67 -2.18 7.92 13.44
N GLY A 68 -1.62 8.74 14.34
CA GLY A 68 -0.49 9.61 14.03
C GLY A 68 -0.83 10.69 13.00
N TRP A 69 0.13 11.00 12.11
CA TRP A 69 -0.12 11.90 10.98
C TRP A 69 -0.98 11.16 9.95
N ASN A 70 -2.30 11.42 9.99
CA ASN A 70 -3.29 10.75 9.15
C ASN A 70 -4.14 11.74 8.32
N PRO A 71 -3.62 12.22 7.18
CA PRO A 71 -4.40 13.02 6.23
C PRO A 71 -5.50 12.17 5.57
N VAL A 72 -6.74 12.68 5.60
CA VAL A 72 -7.92 12.08 4.97
C VAL A 72 -8.52 13.06 3.98
N GLN A 73 -8.78 12.58 2.75
CA GLN A 73 -9.12 13.44 1.62
C GLN A 73 -10.37 14.28 1.87
N THR A 74 -11.47 13.71 2.35
CA THR A 74 -12.78 14.38 2.39
C THR A 74 -12.98 15.24 3.63
N GLY A 75 -12.32 14.95 4.76
CA GLY A 75 -12.41 15.78 5.96
C GLY A 75 -11.88 15.15 7.24
N ASP A 76 -12.33 15.71 8.36
CA ASP A 76 -11.98 15.24 9.71
C ASP A 76 -13.14 14.54 10.43
N VAL A 77 -12.83 13.95 11.58
CA VAL A 77 -13.78 13.25 12.45
C VAL A 77 -14.90 14.14 13.01
N TYR A 78 -14.72 15.45 12.97
CA TYR A 78 -15.68 16.44 13.44
C TYR A 78 -16.61 16.93 12.32
N ASN A 79 -16.66 16.20 11.20
CA ASN A 79 -17.44 16.51 10.00
C ASN A 79 -17.09 17.86 9.36
N ASN A 80 -15.82 18.28 9.44
CA ASN A 80 -15.35 19.42 8.68
C ASN A 80 -14.81 18.96 7.33
N PRO A 81 -15.40 19.43 6.21
CA PRO A 81 -14.92 19.03 4.90
C PRO A 81 -13.59 19.69 4.54
N SER A 82 -12.71 18.89 3.95
CA SER A 82 -11.45 19.34 3.36
C SER A 82 -11.69 20.31 2.20
N LEU A 83 -10.77 21.24 2.03
CA LEU A 83 -10.85 22.28 1.00
C LEU A 83 -10.38 21.75 -0.36
N VAL A 84 -11.24 21.84 -1.37
CA VAL A 84 -10.81 21.74 -2.77
C VAL A 84 -10.10 23.04 -3.16
N VAL A 85 -8.82 22.92 -3.53
CA VAL A 85 -7.97 24.03 -4.00
C VAL A 85 -8.29 24.38 -5.44
N THR A 86 -8.45 23.37 -6.29
CA THR A 86 -8.83 23.53 -7.68
C THR A 86 -9.47 22.24 -8.19
N SER A 87 -10.34 22.39 -9.20
CA SER A 87 -10.92 21.28 -9.93
C SER A 87 -11.15 21.69 -11.37
N GLN A 88 -10.95 20.75 -12.29
CA GLN A 88 -11.18 20.96 -13.70
C GLN A 88 -11.90 19.75 -14.28
N GLN A 89 -13.18 19.91 -14.61
CA GLN A 89 -13.88 18.94 -15.43
C GLN A 89 -13.40 19.10 -16.87
N ILE A 90 -12.78 18.05 -17.42
CA ILE A 90 -12.20 18.06 -18.76
C ILE A 90 -13.31 17.78 -19.79
N ASP A 91 -14.17 16.81 -19.49
CA ASP A 91 -15.37 16.45 -20.27
C ASP A 91 -16.36 15.64 -19.40
N SER A 92 -17.30 14.92 -20.03
CA SER A 92 -18.30 14.11 -19.30
C SER A 92 -17.71 12.88 -18.61
N THR A 93 -16.49 12.46 -18.94
CA THR A 93 -15.86 11.23 -18.42
C THR A 93 -14.57 11.50 -17.64
N ARG A 94 -14.04 12.73 -17.64
CA ARG A 94 -12.76 13.07 -17.03
C ARG A 94 -12.82 14.28 -16.10
N LEU A 95 -12.17 14.17 -14.94
CA LEU A 95 -12.04 15.21 -13.93
C LEU A 95 -10.64 15.21 -13.32
N TYR A 96 -10.10 16.41 -13.08
CA TYR A 96 -9.00 16.63 -12.17
C TYR A 96 -9.48 17.36 -10.92
N VAL A 97 -9.00 16.96 -9.74
CA VAL A 97 -9.25 17.65 -8.48
C VAL A 97 -8.00 17.70 -7.61
N LYS A 98 -7.79 18.81 -6.91
CA LYS A 98 -6.73 19.02 -5.93
C LYS A 98 -7.32 19.50 -4.61
N THR A 99 -6.89 18.90 -3.52
CA THR A 99 -7.37 19.20 -2.16
C THR A 99 -6.22 19.39 -1.18
N VAL A 100 -6.49 20.16 -0.12
CA VAL A 100 -5.72 20.09 1.13
C VAL A 100 -6.54 19.25 2.12
N PRO A 101 -6.12 18.01 2.41
CA PRO A 101 -6.84 17.14 3.33
C PRO A 101 -6.72 17.65 4.78
N TYR A 102 -7.65 17.24 5.63
CA TYR A 102 -7.52 17.40 7.08
C TYR A 102 -6.89 16.16 7.72
N ILE A 103 -6.29 16.36 8.89
CA ILE A 103 -5.83 15.28 9.75
C ILE A 103 -7.03 14.70 10.50
N TRP A 104 -7.37 13.45 10.20
CA TRP A 104 -8.62 12.82 10.65
C TRP A 104 -8.94 12.99 12.13
N PRO A 105 -8.05 12.61 13.09
CA PRO A 105 -8.42 12.63 14.50
C PRO A 105 -8.39 14.03 15.15
N LEU A 106 -8.13 15.10 14.39
CA LEU A 106 -7.98 16.47 14.89
C LEU A 106 -9.05 17.41 14.33
N LEU A 107 -9.44 18.40 15.13
CA LEU A 107 -10.44 19.40 14.71
C LEU A 107 -9.80 20.41 13.75
N LYS A 108 -10.26 20.43 12.49
CA LYS A 108 -9.87 21.36 11.42
C LYS A 108 -8.37 21.58 11.33
N GLU A 109 -7.59 20.51 11.42
CA GLU A 109 -6.13 20.61 11.27
C GLU A 109 -5.75 20.25 9.83
N PRO A 110 -5.35 21.24 8.99
CA PRO A 110 -4.90 20.95 7.64
C PRO A 110 -3.65 20.09 7.68
N ALA A 111 -3.61 19.07 6.85
CA ALA A 111 -2.38 18.32 6.66
C ALA A 111 -1.35 19.15 5.91
N GLU A 112 -0.08 18.90 6.21
CA GLU A 112 1.06 19.46 5.50
C GLU A 112 1.30 18.73 4.15
N CYS A 113 0.24 18.55 3.36
CA CYS A 113 0.28 17.94 2.04
C CYS A 113 -0.87 18.42 1.16
N THR A 114 -0.76 18.18 -0.15
CA THR A 114 -1.88 18.27 -1.09
C THR A 114 -2.11 16.92 -1.75
N MET A 115 -3.37 16.55 -1.97
CA MET A 115 -3.74 15.38 -2.76
C MET A 115 -4.34 15.81 -4.09
N GLU A 116 -3.93 15.16 -5.16
CA GLU A 116 -4.37 15.38 -6.54
C GLU A 116 -4.89 14.07 -7.11
N HIS A 117 -6.03 14.13 -7.80
CA HIS A 117 -6.65 12.97 -8.43
C HIS A 117 -7.05 13.31 -9.86
N TRP A 118 -6.61 12.48 -10.80
CA TRP A 118 -7.06 12.47 -12.18
C TRP A 118 -7.97 11.26 -12.36
N ILE A 119 -9.26 11.52 -12.57
CA ILE A 119 -10.33 10.53 -12.63
C ILE A 119 -10.79 10.40 -14.09
N GLU A 120 -10.92 9.18 -14.57
CA GLU A 120 -11.37 8.86 -15.91
C GLU A 120 -12.34 7.66 -15.91
N LEU A 121 -13.51 7.82 -16.54
CA LEU A 121 -14.46 6.73 -16.76
C LEU A 121 -14.17 6.03 -18.09
N LYS A 122 -13.80 4.74 -18.03
CA LYS A 122 -13.62 3.86 -19.20
C LYS A 122 -14.62 2.72 -19.04
N GLY A 123 -15.44 2.40 -20.05
CA GLY A 123 -16.37 1.27 -19.91
C GLY A 123 -17.17 1.27 -18.58
N ASN A 124 -17.02 0.22 -17.77
CA ASN A 124 -17.58 0.10 -16.42
C ASN A 124 -16.54 0.34 -15.30
N ASN A 125 -15.38 0.90 -15.63
CA ASN A 125 -14.30 1.19 -14.69
C ASN A 125 -14.07 2.70 -14.46
N VAL A 126 -13.73 3.03 -13.23
CA VAL A 126 -13.20 4.33 -12.82
C VAL A 126 -11.71 4.16 -12.64
N HIS A 127 -10.93 4.69 -13.58
CA HIS A 127 -9.48 4.74 -13.46
C HIS A 127 -9.09 6.03 -12.73
N VAL A 128 -8.27 5.91 -11.68
CA VAL A 128 -7.82 7.04 -10.89
C VAL A 128 -6.31 7.01 -10.76
N ARG A 129 -5.66 8.09 -11.21
CA ARG A 129 -4.28 8.39 -10.86
C ARG A 129 -4.28 9.36 -9.69
N SER A 130 -3.44 9.08 -8.70
CA SER A 130 -3.34 9.86 -7.47
C SER A 130 -1.91 10.34 -7.28
N ARG A 131 -1.78 11.58 -6.82
CA ARG A 131 -0.52 12.16 -6.36
C ARG A 131 -0.72 12.87 -5.04
N THR A 132 0.09 12.53 -4.04
CA THR A 132 0.20 13.29 -2.80
C THR A 132 1.56 13.97 -2.75
N THR A 133 1.56 15.30 -2.67
CA THR A 133 2.77 16.09 -2.42
C THR A 133 2.82 16.44 -0.94
N ILE A 134 3.80 15.88 -0.23
CA ILE A 134 4.01 16.07 1.21
C ILE A 134 5.07 17.16 1.41
N ASN A 135 4.80 18.11 2.32
CA ASN A 135 5.71 19.19 2.65
C ASN A 135 5.61 19.52 4.16
N ARG A 136 6.08 18.59 4.98
CA ARG A 136 6.09 18.69 6.45
C ARG A 136 7.29 19.47 6.94
N ARG A 137 7.09 20.27 7.99
CA ARG A 137 8.20 20.96 8.69
C ARG A 137 9.05 20.00 9.52
N ASP A 138 8.40 19.00 10.08
CA ASP A 138 9.06 17.93 10.82
C ASP A 138 9.76 16.97 9.86
N THR A 139 11.10 16.96 9.94
CA THR A 139 11.97 16.17 9.05
C THR A 139 12.30 14.79 9.61
N THR A 140 11.68 14.36 10.71
CA THR A 140 11.92 13.05 11.32
C THR A 140 11.47 11.94 10.38
N GLN A 141 12.33 10.94 10.13
CA GLN A 141 11.89 9.72 9.46
C GLN A 141 11.14 8.81 10.46
N TYR A 142 9.88 8.56 10.14
CA TYR A 142 9.02 7.63 10.87
C TYR A 142 9.02 6.24 10.23
N GLU A 143 8.55 5.26 11.00
CA GLU A 143 8.38 3.89 10.51
C GLU A 143 7.40 3.83 9.34
N ALA A 144 7.61 2.85 8.47
CA ALA A 144 6.68 2.57 7.40
C ALA A 144 5.33 2.09 7.96
N ARG A 145 4.24 2.49 7.31
CA ARG A 145 2.89 2.09 7.73
C ARG A 145 2.10 1.55 6.55
N ALA A 146 1.16 0.67 6.85
CA ALA A 146 0.13 0.28 5.90
C ALA A 146 -0.71 1.52 5.53
N GLN A 147 -0.89 1.75 4.24
CA GLN A 147 -1.61 2.90 3.70
C GLN A 147 -3.03 2.51 3.26
N GLU A 148 -3.89 3.49 2.96
CA GLU A 148 -5.21 3.28 2.39
C GLU A 148 -5.32 3.92 1.01
N LEU A 149 -5.04 3.14 -0.05
CA LEU A 149 -4.73 3.64 -1.39
C LEU A 149 -5.59 3.00 -2.50
N PRO A 150 -6.89 3.31 -2.59
CA PRO A 150 -7.69 4.14 -1.69
C PRO A 150 -8.39 3.27 -0.62
N CYS A 151 -8.98 3.90 0.39
CA CYS A 151 -10.08 3.26 1.11
C CYS A 151 -11.34 3.27 0.24
N VAL A 152 -12.10 2.17 0.30
CA VAL A 152 -13.36 1.97 -0.41
C VAL A 152 -14.41 1.52 0.58
N TYR A 153 -15.32 2.42 0.92
CA TYR A 153 -16.48 2.14 1.77
C TYR A 153 -17.74 2.04 0.93
N LEU A 154 -18.38 0.87 0.96
CA LEU A 154 -19.68 0.66 0.31
C LEU A 154 -20.79 0.44 1.34
N ASN A 155 -22.02 0.62 0.89
CA ASN A 155 -23.22 0.42 1.71
C ASN A 155 -23.36 -1.03 2.17
N GLY A 156 -23.96 -1.24 3.33
CA GLY A 156 -24.04 -2.55 3.96
C GLY A 156 -24.61 -3.71 3.12
N PRO A 157 -25.44 -3.49 2.06
CA PRO A 157 -25.82 -4.54 1.11
C PRO A 157 -24.66 -5.12 0.28
N TYR A 158 -23.52 -4.44 0.15
CA TYR A 158 -22.33 -4.91 -0.57
C TYR A 158 -21.36 -5.66 0.34
N TYR A 159 -21.87 -6.62 1.11
CA TYR A 159 -21.14 -7.27 2.21
C TYR A 159 -20.29 -8.48 1.81
N ARG A 160 -20.43 -8.99 0.58
CA ARG A 160 -19.67 -10.16 0.14
C ARG A 160 -18.28 -9.73 -0.28
N MET A 161 -17.29 -10.08 0.53
CA MET A 161 -15.88 -9.78 0.30
C MET A 161 -15.25 -10.94 -0.48
N VAL A 162 -14.72 -10.69 -1.67
CA VAL A 162 -14.21 -11.74 -2.56
C VAL A 162 -12.86 -11.35 -3.15
N SER A 163 -11.92 -12.29 -3.21
CA SER A 163 -10.61 -12.11 -3.86
C SER A 163 -10.08 -13.45 -4.34
N TYR A 164 -9.18 -13.45 -5.32
CA TYR A 164 -8.32 -14.62 -5.56
C TYR A 164 -7.09 -14.56 -4.63
N THR A 165 -6.94 -15.57 -3.76
CA THR A 165 -5.80 -15.68 -2.82
C THR A 165 -4.99 -16.97 -3.02
N GLY A 166 -5.23 -17.69 -4.12
CA GLY A 166 -4.54 -18.93 -4.45
C GLY A 166 -3.15 -18.69 -5.04
N MET A 167 -2.37 -19.77 -5.19
CA MET A 167 -0.96 -19.71 -5.64
C MET A 167 -0.81 -19.98 -7.15
N GLN A 168 -1.92 -20.01 -7.89
CA GLN A 168 -1.96 -20.19 -9.34
C GLN A 168 -2.78 -19.05 -9.98
N PRO A 169 -2.37 -17.78 -9.80
CA PRO A 169 -3.13 -16.64 -10.28
C PRO A 169 -3.31 -16.70 -11.81
N PHE A 170 -4.45 -16.19 -12.28
CA PHE A 170 -4.81 -16.12 -13.70
C PHE A 170 -5.01 -17.48 -14.38
N THR A 171 -5.33 -18.53 -13.61
CA THR A 171 -5.69 -19.87 -14.13
C THR A 171 -7.19 -20.17 -14.10
N ASN A 172 -8.02 -19.16 -13.75
CA ASN A 172 -9.45 -19.33 -13.46
C ASN A 172 -9.78 -20.26 -12.28
N ASP A 173 -8.79 -20.59 -11.44
CA ASP A 173 -8.99 -21.32 -10.19
C ASP A 173 -9.95 -20.57 -9.24
N ALA A 174 -10.55 -21.28 -8.29
CA ALA A 174 -11.62 -20.76 -7.43
C ALA A 174 -11.18 -19.51 -6.64
N VAL A 175 -12.09 -18.54 -6.52
CA VAL A 175 -11.90 -17.38 -5.63
C VAL A 175 -12.22 -17.76 -4.19
N THR A 176 -11.72 -16.97 -3.25
CA THR A 176 -12.05 -17.06 -1.83
C THR A 176 -13.09 -16.01 -1.49
N GLU A 177 -14.14 -16.40 -0.77
CA GLU A 177 -15.15 -15.50 -0.21
C GLU A 177 -14.98 -15.42 1.30
N PHE A 178 -14.91 -14.19 1.84
CA PHE A 178 -14.66 -13.88 3.25
C PHE A 178 -15.93 -13.38 3.97
N THR A 179 -17.09 -13.66 3.40
CA THR A 179 -18.39 -13.24 3.96
C THR A 179 -18.57 -13.78 5.38
N GLY A 180 -18.93 -12.90 6.31
CA GLY A 180 -19.10 -13.23 7.73
C GLY A 180 -17.96 -12.73 8.62
N GLU A 181 -16.82 -12.33 8.05
CA GLU A 181 -15.75 -11.65 8.79
C GLU A 181 -16.09 -10.17 9.02
N SER A 182 -15.86 -9.66 10.24
CA SER A 182 -16.07 -8.23 10.55
C SER A 182 -14.76 -7.47 10.76
N ASP A 183 -13.72 -8.14 11.24
CA ASP A 183 -12.41 -7.54 11.44
C ASP A 183 -11.77 -7.05 10.13
N LEU A 184 -10.95 -6.01 10.24
CA LEU A 184 -10.12 -5.54 9.15
C LEU A 184 -8.95 -6.52 8.93
N THR A 185 -9.13 -7.45 8.00
CA THR A 185 -8.19 -8.55 7.78
C THR A 185 -7.37 -8.34 6.51
N PRO A 186 -6.03 -8.40 6.58
CA PRO A 186 -5.18 -8.41 5.40
C PRO A 186 -5.42 -9.63 4.51
N ARG A 187 -5.49 -9.41 3.20
CA ARG A 187 -5.64 -10.43 2.16
C ARG A 187 -4.44 -10.38 1.22
N TYR A 188 -3.87 -11.54 0.95
CA TYR A 188 -2.82 -11.69 -0.05
C TYR A 188 -3.45 -12.01 -1.42
N ALA A 189 -3.80 -10.96 -2.16
CA ALA A 189 -4.53 -11.06 -3.43
C ALA A 189 -3.56 -11.23 -4.60
N THR A 190 -3.40 -12.46 -5.08
CA THR A 190 -2.35 -12.82 -6.06
C THR A 190 -2.70 -12.46 -7.50
N GLU A 191 -3.94 -12.00 -7.73
CA GLU A 191 -4.39 -11.39 -8.99
C GLU A 191 -4.50 -9.85 -8.91
N ASN A 192 -4.01 -9.23 -7.83
CA ASN A 192 -4.00 -7.77 -7.61
C ASN A 192 -5.38 -7.09 -7.51
N TRP A 193 -6.42 -7.83 -7.11
CA TRP A 193 -7.77 -7.29 -6.93
C TRP A 193 -8.49 -7.88 -5.71
N THR A 194 -9.43 -7.13 -5.16
CA THR A 194 -10.47 -7.60 -4.20
C THR A 194 -11.81 -6.95 -4.57
N ALA A 195 -12.92 -7.51 -4.12
CA ALA A 195 -14.26 -7.02 -4.48
C ALA A 195 -15.22 -7.04 -3.29
N LEU A 196 -16.15 -6.08 -3.32
CA LEU A 196 -17.30 -5.98 -2.44
C LEU A 196 -18.57 -6.12 -3.27
N LEU A 197 -19.33 -7.18 -3.03
CA LEU A 197 -20.49 -7.57 -3.85
C LEU A 197 -21.76 -7.67 -2.99
N ASN A 198 -22.90 -7.45 -3.64
CA ASN A 198 -24.21 -7.71 -3.09
C ASN A 198 -24.60 -9.20 -3.19
N LYS A 199 -25.78 -9.55 -2.68
CA LYS A 199 -26.29 -10.93 -2.70
C LYS A 199 -26.43 -11.50 -4.12
N GLU A 200 -26.67 -10.66 -5.13
CA GLU A 200 -26.73 -11.02 -6.55
C GLU A 200 -25.33 -11.20 -7.19
N GLY A 201 -24.24 -10.93 -6.46
CA GLY A 201 -22.88 -11.04 -6.98
C GLY A 201 -22.42 -9.85 -7.83
N LYS A 202 -23.07 -8.68 -7.67
CA LYS A 202 -22.73 -7.41 -8.33
C LYS A 202 -22.22 -6.39 -7.31
N GLY A 203 -21.25 -5.56 -7.69
CA GLY A 203 -20.75 -4.49 -6.83
C GLY A 203 -19.53 -3.84 -7.44
N VAL A 204 -18.50 -3.60 -6.61
CA VAL A 204 -17.28 -2.90 -7.01
C VAL A 204 -16.05 -3.77 -6.70
N GLY A 205 -15.21 -3.97 -7.70
CA GLY A 205 -13.85 -4.48 -7.54
C GLY A 205 -12.85 -3.33 -7.42
N LEU A 206 -11.87 -3.47 -6.54
CA LEU A 206 -10.68 -2.63 -6.49
C LEU A 206 -9.51 -3.42 -7.08
N TYR A 207 -8.94 -2.90 -8.16
CA TYR A 207 -7.69 -3.39 -8.75
C TYR A 207 -6.59 -2.34 -8.55
N THR A 208 -5.39 -2.79 -8.18
CA THR A 208 -4.22 -1.92 -8.04
C THR A 208 -3.00 -2.63 -8.61
N PRO A 209 -2.38 -2.11 -9.69
CA PRO A 209 -1.20 -2.73 -10.31
C PRO A 209 -0.09 -3.04 -9.30
N ASP A 210 0.54 -4.20 -9.46
CA ASP A 210 1.68 -4.65 -8.64
C ASP A 210 1.43 -4.68 -7.11
N GLN A 211 0.17 -4.66 -6.65
CA GLN A 211 -0.16 -4.73 -5.22
C GLN A 211 -0.73 -6.10 -4.84
N PHE A 212 -0.16 -6.69 -3.80
CA PHE A 212 -0.57 -8.01 -3.32
C PHE A 212 -1.22 -7.95 -1.94
N ARG A 213 -1.11 -6.82 -1.23
CA ARG A 213 -1.67 -6.65 0.11
C ARG A 213 -2.92 -5.79 0.04
N PHE A 214 -4.06 -6.42 0.26
CA PHE A 214 -5.34 -5.74 0.44
C PHE A 214 -5.80 -5.90 1.87
N VAL A 215 -6.77 -5.10 2.30
CA VAL A 215 -7.50 -5.31 3.54
C VAL A 215 -8.98 -5.27 3.19
N THR A 216 -9.75 -6.15 3.82
CA THR A 216 -11.22 -6.18 3.71
C THR A 216 -11.82 -6.26 5.11
N GLY A 217 -13.00 -5.71 5.32
CA GLY A 217 -13.75 -5.92 6.55
C GLY A 217 -15.16 -5.32 6.50
N MET A 218 -15.83 -5.32 7.65
CA MET A 218 -17.21 -4.85 7.77
C MET A 218 -17.42 -4.07 9.06
N PHE A 219 -18.09 -2.93 8.94
CA PHE A 219 -18.59 -2.15 10.07
C PHE A 219 -20.10 -2.35 10.21
N GLY A 220 -20.57 -2.66 11.41
CA GLY A 220 -21.98 -2.89 11.68
C GLY A 220 -22.52 -4.19 11.07
N ARG A 221 -23.85 -4.27 10.92
CA ARG A 221 -24.57 -5.45 10.43
C ARG A 221 -24.50 -5.58 8.90
N MET A 222 -24.09 -6.74 8.41
CA MET A 222 -24.06 -7.10 7.00
C MET A 222 -25.45 -7.15 6.36
N GLY A 223 -25.55 -6.79 5.08
CA GLY A 223 -26.77 -6.93 4.27
C GLY A 223 -27.84 -5.88 4.53
N THR A 224 -27.58 -4.92 5.40
CA THR A 224 -28.55 -3.87 5.81
C THR A 224 -27.88 -2.50 5.83
N GLY A 225 -28.68 -1.45 5.69
CA GLY A 225 -28.22 -0.06 5.73
C GLY A 225 -28.14 0.58 4.35
N ASN A 226 -28.20 1.90 4.33
CA ASN A 226 -28.09 2.73 3.13
C ASN A 226 -26.84 3.64 3.20
N GLU A 227 -26.78 4.59 2.28
CA GLU A 227 -25.70 5.58 2.15
C GLU A 227 -25.33 6.30 3.44
N TYR A 228 -26.28 6.56 4.33
CA TYR A 228 -26.06 7.35 5.54
C TYR A 228 -26.14 6.52 6.82
N ASP A 229 -26.06 5.19 6.70
CA ASP A 229 -26.05 4.26 7.83
C ASP A 229 -24.63 3.84 8.22
N VAL A 230 -24.44 3.46 9.48
CA VAL A 230 -23.12 3.05 10.01
C VAL A 230 -22.62 1.73 9.38
N GLN A 231 -23.54 0.94 8.84
CA GLN A 231 -23.28 -0.33 8.20
C GLN A 231 -22.55 -0.12 6.88
N SER A 232 -21.29 -0.55 6.83
CA SER A 232 -20.46 -0.37 5.65
C SER A 232 -19.46 -1.51 5.49
N SER A 233 -19.36 -2.03 4.28
CA SER A 233 -18.25 -2.91 3.90
C SER A 233 -17.06 -2.07 3.45
N TYR A 234 -15.87 -2.62 3.67
CA TYR A 234 -14.62 -1.91 3.47
C TYR A 234 -13.63 -2.76 2.68
N MET A 235 -12.93 -2.13 1.74
CA MET A 235 -11.72 -2.66 1.15
C MET A 235 -10.69 -1.56 0.91
N THR A 236 -9.41 -1.93 0.86
CA THR A 236 -8.33 -1.04 0.43
C THR A 236 -7.18 -1.85 -0.16
N SER A 237 -6.42 -1.24 -1.07
CA SER A 237 -5.03 -1.64 -1.32
C SER A 237 -4.17 -1.02 -0.23
N ALA A 238 -3.34 -1.82 0.44
CA ALA A 238 -2.65 -1.41 1.65
C ALA A 238 -1.17 -1.79 1.66
N PRO A 239 -0.37 -1.24 0.72
CA PRO A 239 1.08 -1.37 0.80
C PRO A 239 1.64 -0.74 2.07
N ILE A 240 2.79 -1.25 2.51
CA ILE A 240 3.56 -0.70 3.63
C ILE A 240 4.60 0.25 3.04
N ILE A 241 4.49 1.54 3.34
CA ILE A 241 5.28 2.61 2.71
C ILE A 241 5.92 3.49 3.78
N VAL A 242 7.17 3.89 3.55
CA VAL A 242 7.84 4.99 4.27
C VAL A 242 7.40 6.31 3.64
N MET A 243 6.67 7.13 4.38
CA MET A 243 6.28 8.47 3.93
C MET A 243 7.34 9.49 4.34
N GLY A 244 8.02 10.09 3.36
CA GLY A 244 9.00 11.15 3.60
C GLY A 244 8.35 12.47 4.05
N TYR A 245 9.13 13.35 4.68
CA TYR A 245 8.67 14.68 5.10
C TYR A 245 8.48 15.64 3.92
N ASN A 246 9.29 15.49 2.87
CA ASN A 246 9.22 16.23 1.62
C ASN A 246 9.27 15.22 0.47
N ASP A 247 8.09 14.79 0.02
CA ASP A 247 7.96 13.64 -0.86
C ASP A 247 6.81 13.81 -1.86
N VAL A 248 6.92 13.13 -3.01
CA VAL A 248 5.84 13.00 -3.97
C VAL A 248 5.50 11.53 -4.06
N PHE A 249 4.35 11.16 -3.52
CA PHE A 249 3.85 9.81 -3.52
C PHE A 249 2.76 9.65 -4.58
N GLU A 250 2.96 8.73 -5.53
CA GLU A 250 2.03 8.47 -6.62
C GLU A 250 1.58 7.01 -6.61
N TYR A 251 0.31 6.80 -6.98
CA TYR A 251 -0.25 5.48 -7.21
C TYR A 251 -1.46 5.59 -8.14
N GLU A 252 -1.88 4.48 -8.71
CA GLU A 252 -3.08 4.40 -9.53
C GLU A 252 -3.89 3.17 -9.18
N PHE A 253 -5.19 3.23 -9.43
CA PHE A 253 -6.10 2.12 -9.19
C PHE A 253 -7.30 2.19 -10.12
N ASP A 254 -7.99 1.07 -10.23
CA ASP A 254 -9.24 0.95 -10.96
C ASP A 254 -10.34 0.45 -10.03
N LEU A 255 -11.49 1.11 -10.08
CA LEU A 255 -12.74 0.62 -9.50
C LEU A 255 -13.60 0.06 -10.61
N VAL A 256 -13.91 -1.23 -10.56
CA VAL A 256 -14.64 -1.94 -11.62
C VAL A 256 -16.05 -2.24 -11.13
N VAL A 257 -17.05 -1.61 -11.72
CA VAL A 257 -18.47 -1.84 -11.39
C VAL A 257 -19.01 -2.99 -12.22
N GLY A 258 -19.52 -4.04 -11.57
CA GLY A 258 -20.06 -5.17 -12.31
C GLY A 258 -20.22 -6.42 -11.46
N THR A 259 -20.38 -7.55 -12.15
CA THR A 259 -20.41 -8.87 -11.53
C THR A 259 -19.00 -9.36 -11.19
N LEU A 260 -18.89 -10.38 -10.35
CA LEU A 260 -17.61 -11.04 -10.07
C LEU A 260 -16.85 -11.45 -11.35
N PRO A 261 -17.48 -12.08 -12.37
CA PRO A 261 -16.84 -12.33 -13.66
C PRO A 261 -16.30 -11.06 -14.34
N ASP A 262 -17.04 -9.95 -14.34
CA ASP A 262 -16.59 -8.70 -14.97
C ASP A 262 -15.32 -8.16 -14.29
N ILE A 263 -15.32 -8.17 -12.95
CA ILE A 263 -14.19 -7.70 -12.13
C ILE A 263 -12.95 -8.55 -12.37
N ARG A 264 -13.11 -9.89 -12.34
CA ARG A 264 -11.97 -10.79 -12.54
C ARG A 264 -11.45 -10.74 -13.98
N LEU A 265 -12.35 -10.61 -14.97
CA LEU A 265 -11.97 -10.43 -16.36
C LEU A 265 -11.15 -9.15 -16.55
N PHE A 266 -11.54 -8.04 -15.91
CA PHE A 266 -10.77 -6.81 -15.94
C PHE A 266 -9.33 -7.05 -15.45
N ALA A 267 -9.15 -7.69 -14.29
CA ALA A 267 -7.82 -8.01 -13.75
C ALA A 267 -7.01 -8.93 -14.68
N GLN A 268 -7.67 -9.89 -15.32
CA GLN A 268 -7.03 -10.80 -16.29
C GLN A 268 -6.50 -10.07 -17.53
N MET A 269 -7.14 -8.97 -17.94
CA MET A 269 -6.74 -8.15 -19.08
C MET A 269 -5.61 -7.16 -18.76
N GLN A 270 -5.26 -6.96 -17.48
CA GLN A 270 -4.20 -6.04 -17.10
C GLN A 270 -2.80 -6.65 -17.32
N PRO A 271 -1.77 -5.79 -17.51
CA PRO A 271 -0.38 -6.24 -17.49
C PRO A 271 -0.08 -7.07 -16.22
N ARG A 272 0.70 -8.13 -16.40
CA ARG A 272 1.09 -8.99 -15.28
C ARG A 272 2.15 -8.30 -14.45
N ALA A 273 2.00 -8.40 -13.13
CA ALA A 273 3.00 -7.91 -12.19
C ALA A 273 4.37 -8.56 -12.43
N SER A 274 5.44 -7.86 -12.02
CA SER A 274 6.80 -8.38 -12.19
C SER A 274 6.98 -9.71 -11.46
N ILE A 275 7.39 -10.74 -12.19
CA ILE A 275 7.57 -12.11 -11.67
C ILE A 275 8.95 -12.34 -11.01
N ALA A 276 9.80 -11.32 -10.99
CA ALA A 276 11.16 -11.39 -10.50
C ALA A 276 11.66 -10.00 -9.99
N PRO A 277 12.64 -9.97 -9.08
CA PRO A 277 13.25 -8.72 -8.63
C PRO A 277 13.98 -7.97 -9.76
N ASN A 278 13.69 -6.68 -9.89
CA ASN A 278 14.43 -5.74 -10.75
C ASN A 278 14.43 -4.32 -10.12
N TYR A 279 14.79 -4.23 -8.86
CA TYR A 279 14.82 -2.96 -8.13
C TYR A 279 16.09 -2.18 -8.45
N ARG A 280 15.95 -0.92 -8.87
CA ARG A 280 17.05 0.02 -9.15
C ARG A 280 16.76 1.36 -8.47
N PHE A 281 17.51 1.66 -7.42
CA PHE A 281 17.23 2.80 -6.51
C PHE A 281 17.73 4.13 -7.09
N THR A 282 17.20 4.51 -8.25
CA THR A 282 17.65 5.71 -8.96
C THR A 282 17.09 7.01 -8.39
N ARG A 283 15.83 6.99 -7.93
CA ARG A 283 15.10 8.21 -7.49
C ARG A 283 14.14 7.99 -6.33
N ASN A 284 13.81 6.76 -5.99
CA ASN A 284 12.82 6.43 -4.95
C ASN A 284 13.10 5.05 -4.34
N ARG A 285 12.38 4.73 -3.26
CA ARG A 285 12.54 3.48 -2.49
C ARG A 285 11.93 2.25 -3.15
N LEU A 286 11.13 2.39 -4.21
CA LEU A 286 10.41 1.28 -4.86
C LEU A 286 9.62 0.40 -3.87
N GLY A 287 9.02 1.01 -2.84
CA GLY A 287 8.27 0.31 -1.78
C GLY A 287 9.12 -0.41 -0.74
N TRP A 288 10.45 -0.33 -0.83
CA TRP A 288 11.32 -0.84 0.22
C TRP A 288 11.15 -0.03 1.51
N HIS A 289 11.16 -0.73 2.63
CA HIS A 289 10.88 -0.18 3.96
C HIS A 289 11.66 -0.90 5.04
N TYR A 290 11.58 -0.39 6.27
CA TYR A 290 12.49 -0.76 7.34
C TYR A 290 11.77 -1.22 8.59
N TYR A 291 12.39 -2.16 9.29
CA TYR A 291 12.12 -2.45 10.70
C TYR A 291 13.37 -2.15 11.50
N ASN A 292 13.24 -1.31 12.55
CA ASN A 292 14.33 -0.98 13.46
C ASN A 292 15.63 -0.47 12.79
N THR A 293 15.52 0.15 11.62
CA THR A 293 16.57 0.92 10.94
C THR A 293 15.91 2.04 10.12
N PHE A 294 16.69 2.86 9.43
CA PHE A 294 16.23 4.01 8.65
C PHE A 294 17.21 4.32 7.52
N ASP A 295 16.79 5.17 6.58
CA ASP A 295 17.62 5.64 5.46
C ASP A 295 18.02 7.11 5.63
N GLN A 296 18.86 7.63 4.74
CA GLN A 296 19.32 9.02 4.78
C GLN A 296 18.49 9.96 3.87
N GLY A 297 17.29 9.54 3.45
CA GLY A 297 16.41 10.32 2.58
C GLY A 297 16.04 9.61 1.26
N GLN A 298 15.52 10.39 0.31
CA GLN A 298 15.20 9.87 -1.01
C GLN A 298 16.47 9.38 -1.73
N PRO A 299 16.42 8.22 -2.41
CA PRO A 299 17.53 7.75 -3.22
C PRO A 299 17.94 8.73 -4.32
N ASP A 300 19.26 8.87 -4.49
CA ASP A 300 19.89 9.50 -5.64
C ASP A 300 20.93 8.52 -6.20
N ASN A 301 20.52 7.72 -7.19
CA ASN A 301 21.27 6.58 -7.74
C ASN A 301 21.54 5.41 -6.78
N GLU A 302 21.41 5.61 -5.48
CA GLU A 302 21.48 4.58 -4.46
C GLU A 302 20.63 4.93 -3.23
N LEU A 303 20.17 3.89 -2.53
CA LEU A 303 19.51 4.00 -1.25
C LEU A 303 20.55 3.85 -0.14
N VAL A 304 20.75 4.89 0.67
CA VAL A 304 21.72 4.91 1.77
C VAL A 304 21.02 4.60 3.09
N ILE A 305 21.36 3.50 3.73
CA ILE A 305 20.65 2.93 4.88
C ILE A 305 21.63 2.77 6.03
N GLN A 306 21.17 3.06 7.26
CA GLN A 306 21.91 2.60 8.43
C GLN A 306 21.93 1.06 8.45
N TRP A 307 23.11 0.46 8.39
CA TRP A 307 23.28 -0.99 8.46
C TRP A 307 23.41 -1.47 9.90
N GLY A 308 22.37 -1.19 10.70
CA GLY A 308 22.40 -1.45 12.14
C GLY A 308 21.08 -1.08 12.81
N ARG A 309 20.93 -1.51 14.06
CA ARG A 309 19.71 -1.28 14.84
C ARG A 309 19.59 0.18 15.27
N ARG A 310 18.39 0.76 15.09
CA ARG A 310 18.02 2.06 15.67
C ARG A 310 17.84 1.94 17.18
N ASP A 311 17.08 0.93 17.61
CA ASP A 311 16.90 0.52 19.00
C ASP A 311 17.68 -0.79 19.23
N SER A 312 18.80 -0.68 19.95
CA SER A 312 19.70 -1.79 20.26
C SER A 312 19.10 -2.78 21.28
N THR A 313 17.95 -2.48 21.89
CA THR A 313 17.23 -3.43 22.76
C THR A 313 16.43 -4.47 21.95
N LYS A 314 16.14 -4.18 20.67
CA LYS A 314 15.50 -5.14 19.77
C LYS A 314 16.52 -6.12 19.22
N VAL A 315 16.04 -7.30 18.86
CA VAL A 315 16.90 -8.42 18.45
C VAL A 315 17.55 -8.23 17.08
N ASN A 316 16.90 -7.53 16.15
CA ASN A 316 17.39 -7.32 14.79
C ASN A 316 16.89 -6.00 14.18
N PHE A 317 17.31 -5.74 12.95
CA PHE A 317 16.76 -4.76 12.02
C PHE A 317 16.55 -5.44 10.67
N GLN A 318 15.69 -4.90 9.82
CA GLN A 318 15.43 -5.46 8.49
C GLN A 318 15.21 -4.36 7.45
N VAL A 319 15.78 -4.57 6.26
CA VAL A 319 15.55 -3.79 5.05
C VAL A 319 14.69 -4.65 4.12
N LYS A 320 13.39 -4.34 4.02
CA LYS A 320 12.36 -5.20 3.43
C LYS A 320 11.93 -4.70 2.05
N SER A 321 11.74 -5.62 1.10
CA SER A 321 11.07 -5.33 -0.16
C SER A 321 9.59 -5.02 0.05
N PRO A 322 8.87 -4.44 -0.92
CA PRO A 322 7.40 -4.54 -0.93
C PRO A 322 6.96 -6.02 -1.01
N MET A 323 5.66 -6.28 -0.80
CA MET A 323 5.12 -7.62 -1.09
C MET A 323 5.18 -7.90 -2.59
N VAL A 324 5.43 -9.15 -2.95
CA VAL A 324 5.66 -9.61 -4.32
C VAL A 324 5.01 -10.97 -4.52
N PHE A 325 4.88 -11.42 -5.77
CA PHE A 325 4.54 -12.80 -6.09
C PHE A 325 5.60 -13.38 -7.02
N TRP A 326 6.63 -14.00 -6.45
CA TRP A 326 7.69 -14.64 -7.23
C TRP A 326 7.59 -16.15 -7.10
N ARG A 327 7.65 -16.85 -8.24
CA ARG A 327 7.86 -18.29 -8.22
C ARG A 327 9.35 -18.53 -8.00
N ALA A 328 9.71 -19.14 -6.88
CA ALA A 328 11.10 -19.36 -6.49
C ALA A 328 11.93 -20.04 -7.59
N GLY A 329 11.34 -21.03 -8.28
CA GLY A 329 11.99 -21.73 -9.40
C GLY A 329 12.35 -20.84 -10.60
N ASN A 330 11.70 -19.67 -10.76
CA ASN A 330 12.02 -18.69 -11.80
C ASN A 330 13.11 -17.69 -11.35
N VAL A 331 13.51 -17.73 -10.07
CA VAL A 331 14.47 -16.82 -9.46
C VAL A 331 15.56 -17.64 -8.78
N PRO A 332 16.41 -18.37 -9.54
CA PRO A 332 17.46 -19.21 -8.94
C PRO A 332 18.60 -18.38 -8.36
N LYS A 333 18.70 -17.10 -8.72
CA LYS A 333 19.75 -16.19 -8.29
C LYS A 333 19.19 -14.78 -8.06
N VAL A 334 19.79 -14.08 -7.12
CA VAL A 334 19.60 -12.64 -6.90
C VAL A 334 20.97 -11.95 -6.85
N TYR A 335 21.08 -10.81 -7.50
CA TYR A 335 22.25 -9.94 -7.47
C TYR A 335 21.94 -8.71 -6.63
N VAL A 336 22.78 -8.44 -5.64
CA VAL A 336 22.72 -7.23 -4.82
C VAL A 336 23.91 -6.35 -5.18
N GLN A 337 23.64 -5.19 -5.80
CA GLN A 337 24.68 -4.19 -6.06
C GLN A 337 24.72 -3.23 -4.87
N ALA A 338 25.76 -3.33 -4.05
CA ALA A 338 25.85 -2.61 -2.80
C ALA A 338 27.29 -2.32 -2.37
N ALA A 339 27.46 -1.25 -1.60
CA ALA A 339 28.62 -1.03 -0.76
C ALA A 339 28.22 -1.19 0.71
N PHE A 340 28.96 -2.01 1.44
CA PHE A 340 28.79 -2.18 2.88
C PHE A 340 29.97 -1.51 3.59
N GLU A 341 29.69 -0.61 4.51
CA GLU A 341 30.67 0.01 5.41
C GLU A 341 30.39 -0.52 6.82
N THR A 342 31.07 -1.59 7.20
CA THR A 342 30.79 -2.40 8.41
C THR A 342 32.00 -3.28 8.74
N SER A 343 32.13 -3.70 10.00
CA SER A 343 33.12 -4.73 10.36
C SER A 343 32.64 -6.15 10.04
N ALA A 344 31.37 -6.33 9.68
CA ALA A 344 30.81 -7.62 9.31
C ALA A 344 31.38 -8.11 7.96
N ASN A 345 31.60 -9.42 7.88
CA ASN A 345 32.04 -10.11 6.67
C ASN A 345 30.91 -10.94 6.03
N THR A 346 29.71 -10.91 6.61
CA THR A 346 28.53 -11.62 6.11
C THR A 346 27.29 -10.75 6.25
N ALA A 347 26.38 -10.86 5.29
CA ALA A 347 25.03 -10.34 5.35
C ALA A 347 24.03 -11.49 5.14
N ARG A 348 22.77 -11.24 5.47
CA ARG A 348 21.70 -12.20 5.35
C ARG A 348 20.67 -11.73 4.33
N PHE A 349 20.27 -12.65 3.46
CA PHE A 349 19.12 -12.51 2.58
C PHE A 349 18.02 -13.47 3.06
N SER A 350 16.91 -12.89 3.52
CA SER A 350 15.77 -13.63 4.07
C SER A 350 14.57 -13.50 3.16
N TRP A 351 13.68 -14.50 3.18
CA TRP A 351 12.44 -14.48 2.42
C TRP A 351 11.25 -14.96 3.24
N ARG A 352 10.07 -14.50 2.84
CA ARG A 352 8.78 -14.96 3.34
C ARG A 352 8.05 -15.75 2.28
N LYS A 353 7.31 -16.75 2.74
CA LYS A 353 6.25 -17.39 1.99
C LYS A 353 4.90 -16.77 2.36
N PRO A 354 3.85 -16.95 1.54
CA PRO A 354 2.52 -16.38 1.81
C PRO A 354 1.93 -16.74 3.18
N GLU A 355 2.22 -17.94 3.69
CA GLU A 355 1.77 -18.43 4.99
C GLU A 355 2.53 -17.84 6.18
N ASP A 356 3.69 -17.22 5.95
CA ASP A 356 4.53 -16.71 7.03
C ASP A 356 4.00 -15.34 7.50
N GLY A 357 3.59 -15.25 8.77
CA GLY A 357 3.13 -13.99 9.38
C GLY A 357 4.22 -12.90 9.41
N ASP A 358 5.48 -13.28 9.52
CA ASP A 358 6.66 -12.41 9.45
C ASP A 358 7.88 -13.20 8.91
N PHE A 359 9.04 -12.56 8.77
CA PHE A 359 10.31 -13.22 8.45
C PHE A 359 10.70 -14.19 9.57
N LEU A 360 10.78 -15.48 9.24
CA LEU A 360 11.11 -16.52 10.21
C LEU A 360 12.63 -16.72 10.31
N ILE A 361 13.12 -16.93 11.53
CA ILE A 361 14.54 -17.19 11.82
C ILE A 361 14.79 -18.70 11.81
N GLN A 362 14.64 -19.33 10.64
CA GLN A 362 14.91 -20.76 10.45
C GLN A 362 15.70 -21.01 9.16
N PRO A 363 16.50 -22.10 9.08
CA PRO A 363 17.42 -22.33 7.97
C PRO A 363 16.79 -22.36 6.58
N GLU A 364 15.49 -22.68 6.47
CA GLU A 364 14.76 -22.70 5.18
C GLU A 364 14.13 -21.36 4.77
N ARG A 365 14.52 -20.26 5.43
CA ARG A 365 13.98 -18.90 5.18
C ARG A 365 15.03 -17.83 4.97
N TYR A 366 16.29 -18.20 4.98
CA TYR A 366 17.37 -17.27 4.70
C TYR A 366 18.60 -17.96 4.11
N VAL A 367 19.48 -17.15 3.56
CA VAL A 367 20.85 -17.52 3.23
C VAL A 367 21.79 -16.41 3.69
N ASP A 368 22.85 -16.80 4.37
CA ASP A 368 23.96 -15.89 4.68
C ASP A 368 24.94 -15.90 3.50
N PHE A 369 25.38 -14.71 3.08
CA PHE A 369 26.30 -14.53 1.97
C PHE A 369 27.48 -13.63 2.39
N PRO A 370 28.68 -13.87 1.83
CA PRO A 370 29.85 -13.08 2.18
C PRO A 370 29.71 -11.64 1.64
N ILE A 371 30.18 -10.68 2.43
CA ILE A 371 30.30 -9.28 2.05
C ILE A 371 31.71 -8.76 2.34
N THR A 372 32.08 -7.64 1.72
CA THR A 372 33.28 -6.88 2.08
C THR A 372 32.86 -5.53 2.63
N GLY A 373 33.23 -5.26 3.89
CA GLY A 373 32.78 -4.11 4.67
C GLY A 373 33.61 -2.83 4.52
N ASP A 374 34.33 -2.67 3.42
CA ASP A 374 35.26 -1.55 3.18
C ASP A 374 34.64 -0.31 2.51
N GLY A 375 33.32 -0.29 2.33
CA GLY A 375 32.59 0.81 1.71
C GLY A 375 32.66 0.86 0.18
N GLU A 376 33.28 -0.12 -0.47
CA GLU A 376 33.39 -0.19 -1.94
C GLU A 376 32.18 -0.89 -2.58
N MET A 377 31.70 -0.32 -3.68
CA MET A 377 30.52 -0.82 -4.41
C MET A 377 30.84 -2.12 -5.15
N ARG A 378 30.08 -3.19 -4.85
CA ARG A 378 30.25 -4.52 -5.44
C ARG A 378 28.93 -5.11 -5.89
N VAL A 379 29.01 -6.19 -6.66
CA VAL A 379 27.86 -7.03 -6.99
C VAL A 379 28.02 -8.37 -6.26
N TYR A 380 27.13 -8.63 -5.31
CA TYR A 380 27.05 -9.88 -4.58
C TYR A 380 26.04 -10.79 -5.27
N GLU A 381 26.49 -11.98 -5.68
CA GLU A 381 25.62 -13.03 -6.23
C GLU A 381 25.15 -13.96 -5.11
N ILE A 382 23.83 -14.12 -5.00
CA ILE A 382 23.18 -14.99 -4.02
C ILE A 382 22.55 -16.14 -4.79
N ASP A 383 23.12 -17.34 -4.65
CA ASP A 383 22.58 -18.57 -5.23
C ASP A 383 21.48 -19.17 -4.34
N LEU A 384 20.29 -19.26 -4.91
CA LEU A 384 19.05 -19.70 -4.28
C LEU A 384 18.53 -21.01 -4.88
N GLY A 385 18.95 -21.38 -6.10
CA GLY A 385 18.37 -22.50 -6.85
C GLY A 385 18.52 -23.87 -6.19
N SER A 386 19.54 -24.03 -5.33
CA SER A 386 19.80 -25.25 -4.55
C SER A 386 19.42 -25.12 -3.07
N ARG A 387 18.86 -23.97 -2.65
CA ARG A 387 18.61 -23.70 -1.23
C ARG A 387 17.34 -24.36 -0.75
N ALA A 388 17.46 -25.11 0.35
CA ALA A 388 16.31 -25.64 1.07
C ALA A 388 15.37 -24.49 1.45
N GLY A 389 14.08 -24.65 1.14
CA GLY A 389 13.06 -23.63 1.42
C GLY A 389 12.85 -22.56 0.35
N TRP A 390 13.76 -22.40 -0.61
CA TRP A 390 13.56 -21.55 -1.79
C TRP A 390 12.71 -22.29 -2.83
N SER A 391 11.42 -22.42 -2.53
CA SER A 391 10.47 -23.19 -3.32
C SER A 391 9.07 -22.58 -3.24
N GLY A 392 8.24 -22.89 -4.24
CA GLY A 392 6.87 -22.36 -4.30
C GLY A 392 6.84 -20.86 -4.56
N VAL A 393 6.01 -20.14 -3.80
CA VAL A 393 5.84 -18.69 -3.90
C VAL A 393 6.64 -18.00 -2.80
N VAL A 394 7.38 -16.96 -3.20
CA VAL A 394 8.01 -15.99 -2.30
C VAL A 394 7.15 -14.73 -2.30
N SER A 395 6.75 -14.28 -1.11
CA SER A 395 5.84 -13.16 -0.88
C SER A 395 6.55 -11.85 -0.51
N GLN A 396 7.79 -11.93 0.00
CA GLN A 396 8.61 -10.78 0.37
C GLN A 396 10.06 -11.22 0.58
N VAL A 397 11.02 -10.31 0.42
CA VAL A 397 12.43 -10.54 0.77
C VAL A 397 12.96 -9.42 1.67
N ALA A 398 14.04 -9.70 2.40
CA ALA A 398 14.73 -8.72 3.22
C ALA A 398 16.24 -8.92 3.22
N LEU A 399 16.95 -7.82 3.46
CA LEU A 399 18.36 -7.80 3.82
C LEU A 399 18.49 -7.47 5.32
N GLU A 400 19.32 -8.21 6.02
CA GLU A 400 19.63 -7.97 7.43
C GLU A 400 21.08 -8.39 7.75
N ALA A 401 21.58 -8.01 8.92
CA ALA A 401 22.87 -8.51 9.39
C ALA A 401 22.78 -10.02 9.67
N SER A 402 23.79 -10.78 9.23
CA SER A 402 23.92 -12.20 9.56
C SER A 402 24.14 -12.36 11.08
N PRO A 403 23.55 -13.37 11.74
CA PRO A 403 23.32 -13.34 13.17
C PRO A 403 24.62 -13.13 13.94
N ARG A 404 24.54 -12.29 14.97
CA ARG A 404 25.56 -12.11 16.02
C ARG A 404 26.82 -11.33 15.63
N SER A 405 26.84 -10.63 14.49
CA SER A 405 27.88 -9.65 14.17
C SER A 405 27.45 -8.21 14.51
N PHE A 406 26.77 -8.02 15.66
CA PHE A 406 26.44 -6.66 16.12
C PHE A 406 27.67 -6.06 16.81
N SER A 407 28.29 -5.08 16.15
CA SER A 407 29.36 -4.30 16.74
C SER A 407 28.78 -3.20 17.64
N SER A 408 29.56 -2.72 18.62
CA SER A 408 29.22 -1.49 19.34
C SER A 408 29.17 -0.26 18.42
N ALA A 409 29.66 -0.39 17.18
CA ALA A 409 29.66 0.63 16.15
C ALA A 409 28.47 0.52 15.18
N GLU A 410 27.48 -0.35 15.40
CA GLU A 410 26.32 -0.57 14.49
C GLU A 410 25.59 0.73 14.09
N ARG A 411 25.64 1.77 14.94
CA ARG A 411 25.07 3.10 14.65
C ARG A 411 25.82 3.91 13.58
N ARG A 412 27.04 3.49 13.21
CA ARG A 412 27.89 4.13 12.20
C ARG A 412 28.02 3.29 10.94
N GLU A 413 27.49 2.07 10.93
CA GLU A 413 27.55 1.17 9.79
C GLU A 413 26.54 1.57 8.73
N VAL A 414 26.91 1.46 7.46
CA VAL A 414 26.12 1.96 6.33
C VAL A 414 26.04 0.92 5.22
N LEU A 415 24.86 0.80 4.62
CA LEU A 415 24.62 0.11 3.36
C LEU A 415 24.23 1.15 2.30
N LYS A 416 25.01 1.26 1.23
CA LYS A 416 24.62 1.95 0.00
C LYS A 416 24.12 0.92 -1.00
N LEU A 417 22.83 0.88 -1.26
CA LEU A 417 22.18 -0.13 -2.10
C LEU A 417 21.76 0.47 -3.45
N ARG A 418 22.35 0.01 -4.54
CA ARG A 418 22.03 0.46 -5.92
C ARG A 418 20.94 -0.37 -6.57
N SER A 419 20.99 -1.70 -6.41
CA SER A 419 20.01 -2.57 -7.04
C SER A 419 19.86 -3.94 -6.36
N VAL A 420 18.68 -4.53 -6.53
CA VAL A 420 18.38 -5.94 -6.22
C VAL A 420 17.67 -6.54 -7.43
N THR A 421 18.38 -7.38 -8.19
CA THR A 421 17.98 -7.81 -9.55
C THR A 421 18.19 -9.31 -9.75
N VAL A 422 17.55 -9.90 -10.78
CA VAL A 422 17.83 -11.29 -11.23
C VAL A 422 18.89 -11.41 -12.31
N SER A 423 19.24 -10.30 -12.94
CA SER A 423 20.35 -10.21 -13.90
C SER A 423 21.48 -9.41 -13.28
N ARG A 424 22.73 -9.80 -13.58
CA ARG A 424 23.91 -9.06 -13.14
C ARG A 424 23.83 -7.63 -13.71
N PRO A 425 23.81 -6.59 -12.85
CA PRO A 425 23.49 -5.21 -13.25
C PRO A 425 24.62 -4.49 -13.98
#